data_AF-A0A925XMK6-F1
#
_entry.id   AF-A0A925XMK6-F1
#
_cell.length_a   1.000
_cell.length_b   1.000
_cell.length_c   1.000
_cell.angle_alpha   90.00
_cell.angle_beta   90.00
_cell.angle_gamma   90.00
#
_symmetry.space_group_name_H-M   'P 1'
#
loop_
_entity.id
_entity.type
_entity.pdbx_description
1 polymer ?
#
loop_
_entity_poly.entity_id
_entity_poly.type
_entity_poly.pdbx_seq_one_letter_code
_entity_poly.pdbx_strand_id
1 'polypeptide(L)'
;MTRGGWWRGVSTLLIAWASLFGLAVAAEPKWQPLLAEIDPAKNGVAGEWSKSGGALTVKAAQGARLSLPVAPTGEYDVRINFTRRSGRDSVGLIVVHGGRQVTFEVDGWGTHLAGFQNIGGKSFRENATRRENMSLDNGRRYTLTVEVRKDRIRGLLDDKAIAVVQSDGSDLSLSDLWVMPDKRQLGIVAWNCDTEFHSIEVRSTSGEPIVIARNSTPAQPNAPTRPATTPAPTPPVSPANPARTTTSNAQGKRVLIVIANYHFFYREYGDPKQELERAGIQVTVAAGRKGLCRPHGGSGQGPDGGNVQADIALSDVKATDYDALLFSGGWGSSAYQFAFNGRYNEAAYNGERAVKTEANRVINEFVSQDKYVCALCNGVSVLAWARVNGKSPLAGKRVCAPVREAAAGLYNGRPAQPSCRWHPEQNGAILSPAGSIGQPGTAADDVLVDGKIITGEDDPSAREMGRRIVEVLSK
;
A
#
# COMPACT_ATOMS: atom_id res chain seq x y z
N MET A 1 63.89 60.00 -0.48
CA MET A 1 65.01 59.42 -1.27
C MET A 1 65.84 58.62 -0.28
N THR A 2 66.06 57.31 -0.32
CA THR A 2 66.14 56.30 -1.40
C THR A 2 65.95 54.88 -0.81
N ARG A 3 65.12 54.08 -1.51
CA ARG A 3 65.14 52.62 -1.84
C ARG A 3 65.77 51.51 -0.96
N GLY A 4 64.96 50.43 -0.80
CA GLY A 4 65.29 48.99 -1.04
C GLY A 4 65.75 48.18 0.20
N GLY A 5 65.37 46.94 0.51
CA GLY A 5 64.49 45.93 -0.10
C GLY A 5 64.78 44.51 0.47
N TRP A 6 63.75 43.84 1.02
CA TRP A 6 63.39 42.39 1.00
C TRP A 6 64.10 41.27 1.81
N TRP A 7 63.22 40.53 2.53
CA TRP A 7 63.16 39.05 2.82
C TRP A 7 64.12 38.44 3.87
N ARG A 8 63.78 37.45 4.70
CA ARG A 8 62.61 36.55 4.88
C ARG A 8 62.73 35.84 6.25
N GLY A 9 61.60 35.39 6.82
CA GLY A 9 61.52 34.14 7.60
C GLY A 9 61.60 34.24 9.13
N VAL A 10 60.43 34.31 9.78
CA VAL A 10 60.25 33.97 11.19
C VAL A 10 59.66 32.56 11.25
N SER A 11 60.26 31.67 12.05
CA SER A 11 59.62 30.40 12.43
C SER A 11 59.93 30.12 13.89
N THR A 12 58.89 30.34 14.68
CA THR A 12 58.67 29.97 16.08
C THR A 12 58.65 28.46 16.23
N LEU A 13 59.26 27.93 17.30
CA LEU A 13 58.83 26.64 17.86
C LEU A 13 58.85 26.73 19.40
N LEU A 14 57.66 26.74 19.98
CA LEU A 14 57.39 26.68 21.42
C LEU A 14 57.06 25.22 21.79
N ILE A 15 57.88 24.68 22.69
CA ILE A 15 57.57 23.80 23.83
C ILE A 15 56.41 22.81 23.66
N ALA A 16 56.78 21.52 23.57
CA ALA A 16 55.90 20.36 23.73
C ALA A 16 55.91 19.89 25.20
N TRP A 17 54.74 19.79 25.84
CA TRP A 17 54.52 19.01 27.08
C TRP A 17 53.08 18.47 27.13
N ALA A 18 52.90 17.34 27.83
CA ALA A 18 51.70 16.53 28.12
C ALA A 18 51.40 15.38 27.11
N SER A 19 51.85 14.14 27.35
CA SER A 19 51.42 13.13 28.35
C SER A 19 50.13 12.35 27.98
N LEU A 20 50.34 11.09 27.60
CA LEU A 20 49.58 9.86 27.91
C LEU A 20 48.06 9.96 28.12
N PHE A 21 47.30 9.63 27.08
CA PHE A 21 46.14 8.72 27.15
C PHE A 21 46.02 8.01 25.81
N GLY A 22 46.59 6.80 25.72
CA GLY A 22 46.31 5.89 24.62
C GLY A 22 44.91 5.33 24.79
N LEU A 23 43.89 6.10 24.42
CA LEU A 23 42.57 5.56 24.15
C LEU A 23 42.74 4.60 22.97
N ALA A 24 42.72 3.30 23.24
CA ALA A 24 42.44 2.31 22.22
C ALA A 24 41.05 2.66 21.66
N VAL A 25 41.02 3.37 20.55
CA VAL A 25 39.80 3.59 19.77
C VAL A 25 39.36 2.19 19.38
N ALA A 26 38.29 1.69 19.98
CA ALA A 26 37.69 0.42 19.56
C ALA A 26 37.45 0.53 18.05
N ALA A 27 38.05 -0.39 17.28
CA ALA A 27 37.91 -0.40 15.84
C ALA A 27 36.42 -0.38 15.49
N GLU A 28 36.00 0.47 14.55
CA GLU A 28 34.60 0.57 14.19
C GLU A 28 34.04 -0.80 13.78
N PRO A 29 32.82 -1.16 14.24
CA PRO A 29 32.23 -2.43 13.88
C PRO A 29 32.12 -2.56 12.35
N LYS A 30 32.57 -3.71 11.84
CA LYS A 30 32.70 -3.97 10.40
C LYS A 30 31.34 -4.23 9.76
N TRP A 31 31.08 -3.59 8.63
CA TRP A 31 29.91 -3.86 7.78
C TRP A 31 29.97 -5.25 7.15
N GLN A 32 28.86 -5.98 7.23
CA GLN A 32 28.66 -7.28 6.60
C GLN A 32 27.77 -7.13 5.36
N PRO A 33 28.27 -7.44 4.16
CA PRO A 33 27.48 -7.36 2.94
C PRO A 33 26.44 -8.49 2.90
N LEU A 34 25.20 -8.14 2.55
CA LEU A 34 24.09 -9.10 2.42
C LEU A 34 23.80 -9.48 0.97
N LEU A 35 24.23 -8.65 0.01
CA LEU A 35 23.78 -8.76 -1.37
C LEU A 35 24.14 -10.12 -2.00
N ALA A 36 25.29 -10.70 -1.70
CA ALA A 36 25.68 -12.02 -2.20
C ALA A 36 24.70 -13.14 -1.79
N GLU A 37 24.17 -13.06 -0.57
CA GLU A 37 23.32 -14.09 0.04
C GLU A 37 21.84 -13.96 -0.34
N ILE A 38 21.43 -12.85 -0.99
CA ILE A 38 20.04 -12.66 -1.44
C ILE A 38 19.76 -13.48 -2.70
N ASP A 39 18.75 -14.33 -2.67
CA ASP A 39 18.17 -14.93 -3.87
C ASP A 39 16.83 -14.23 -4.15
N PRO A 40 16.72 -13.40 -5.21
CA PRO A 40 15.49 -12.67 -5.51
C PRO A 40 14.25 -13.56 -5.57
N ALA A 41 14.37 -14.80 -6.03
CA ALA A 41 13.25 -15.73 -6.14
C ALA A 41 12.76 -16.26 -4.78
N LYS A 42 13.65 -16.34 -3.78
CA LYS A 42 13.31 -16.80 -2.42
C LYS A 42 13.01 -15.65 -1.47
N ASN A 43 13.76 -14.56 -1.59
CA ASN A 43 13.70 -13.42 -0.69
C ASN A 43 12.64 -12.38 -1.11
N GLY A 44 12.32 -12.32 -2.41
CA GLY A 44 11.29 -11.41 -2.93
C GLY A 44 9.93 -11.71 -2.32
N VAL A 45 9.29 -10.69 -1.74
CA VAL A 45 7.94 -10.82 -1.17
C VAL A 45 6.91 -10.25 -2.14
N ALA A 46 7.22 -9.10 -2.74
CA ALA A 46 6.41 -8.47 -3.78
C ALA A 46 7.28 -7.62 -4.69
N GLY A 47 6.92 -7.53 -5.98
CA GLY A 47 7.69 -6.84 -7.01
C GLY A 47 8.60 -7.77 -7.81
N GLU A 48 9.01 -7.30 -8.99
CA GLU A 48 9.91 -8.05 -9.88
C GLU A 48 11.37 -7.80 -9.49
N TRP A 49 11.89 -8.63 -8.59
CA TRP A 49 13.28 -8.57 -8.13
C TRP A 49 14.18 -9.42 -9.01
N SER A 50 15.36 -8.89 -9.35
CA SER A 50 16.38 -9.62 -10.08
C SER A 50 17.78 -9.16 -9.67
N LYS A 51 18.79 -10.00 -9.94
CA LYS A 51 20.20 -9.62 -9.80
C LYS A 51 20.82 -9.46 -11.17
N SER A 52 21.50 -8.35 -11.39
CA SER A 52 22.26 -8.09 -12.60
C SER A 52 23.46 -7.21 -12.29
N GLY A 53 24.62 -7.51 -12.89
CA GLY A 53 25.82 -6.67 -12.75
C GLY A 53 26.33 -6.50 -11.32
N GLY A 54 26.05 -7.44 -10.41
CA GLY A 54 26.42 -7.33 -8.99
C GLY A 54 25.51 -6.44 -8.14
N ALA A 55 24.43 -5.92 -8.71
CA ALA A 55 23.39 -5.17 -8.00
C ALA A 55 22.09 -5.99 -7.91
N LEU A 56 21.24 -5.62 -6.96
CA LEU A 56 19.86 -6.10 -6.85
C LEU A 56 18.94 -5.03 -7.45
N THR A 57 18.09 -5.40 -8.39
CA THR A 57 17.17 -4.46 -9.05
C THR A 57 15.72 -4.86 -8.81
N VAL A 58 14.85 -3.87 -8.76
CA VAL A 58 13.41 -4.06 -8.74
C VAL A 58 12.75 -3.12 -9.75
N LYS A 59 11.82 -3.65 -10.56
CA LYS A 59 11.02 -2.80 -11.45
C LYS A 59 10.00 -1.99 -10.65
N ALA A 60 9.59 -0.86 -11.22
CA ALA A 60 8.53 -0.03 -10.64
C ALA A 60 7.26 -0.86 -10.40
N ALA A 61 6.90 -1.02 -9.13
CA ALA A 61 5.70 -1.70 -8.70
C ALA A 61 5.22 -1.10 -7.37
N GLN A 62 3.91 -1.12 -7.13
CA GLN A 62 3.37 -0.72 -5.83
C GLN A 62 3.73 -1.76 -4.77
N GLY A 63 4.22 -1.29 -3.61
CA GLY A 63 4.49 -2.16 -2.47
C GLY A 63 5.63 -3.17 -2.67
N ALA A 64 6.59 -2.89 -3.58
CA ALA A 64 7.68 -3.81 -3.83
C ALA A 64 8.58 -3.92 -2.60
N ARG A 65 8.81 -5.15 -2.13
CA ARG A 65 9.61 -5.42 -0.93
C ARG A 65 10.28 -6.78 -0.98
N LEU A 66 11.44 -6.86 -0.35
CA LEU A 66 12.28 -8.06 -0.30
C LEU A 66 12.78 -8.27 1.13
N SER A 67 12.71 -9.53 1.59
CA SER A 67 13.19 -9.94 2.91
C SER A 67 14.69 -10.13 2.91
N LEU A 68 15.39 -9.45 3.81
CA LEU A 68 16.84 -9.61 3.95
C LEU A 68 17.15 -10.90 4.72
N PRO A 69 18.24 -11.62 4.39
CA PRO A 69 18.61 -12.89 5.00
C PRO A 69 19.23 -12.71 6.39
N VAL A 70 18.67 -11.81 7.20
CA VAL A 70 19.17 -11.45 8.53
C VAL A 70 18.01 -11.08 9.45
N ALA A 71 18.12 -11.53 10.70
CA ALA A 71 17.19 -11.22 11.78
C ALA A 71 18.02 -10.77 13.00
N PRO A 72 18.51 -9.53 13.02
CA PRO A 72 19.41 -9.06 14.06
C PRO A 72 18.71 -9.02 15.42
N THR A 73 19.49 -9.24 16.47
CA THR A 73 19.06 -9.01 17.86
C THR A 73 19.98 -7.97 18.49
N GLY A 74 19.46 -7.17 19.41
CA GLY A 74 20.21 -6.09 20.03
C GLY A 74 20.36 -4.86 19.12
N GLU A 75 21.45 -4.13 19.29
CA GLU A 75 21.73 -2.88 18.59
C GLU A 75 22.52 -3.12 17.30
N TYR A 76 22.10 -2.47 16.22
CA TYR A 76 22.68 -2.67 14.90
C TYR A 76 22.46 -1.45 14.01
N ASP A 77 23.22 -1.40 12.92
CA ASP A 77 22.97 -0.49 11.81
C ASP A 77 22.70 -1.32 10.55
N VAL A 78 21.78 -0.83 9.72
CA VAL A 78 21.53 -1.35 8.38
C VAL A 78 21.64 -0.21 7.37
N ARG A 79 22.30 -0.46 6.24
CA ARG A 79 22.56 0.53 5.21
C ARG A 79 22.29 -0.04 3.83
N ILE A 80 21.70 0.79 2.98
CA ILE A 80 21.56 0.54 1.55
C ILE A 80 22.18 1.68 0.75
N ASN A 81 22.88 1.32 -0.33
CA ASN A 81 23.27 2.25 -1.37
C ASN A 81 22.41 1.97 -2.60
N PHE A 82 21.69 2.96 -3.11
CA PHE A 82 20.72 2.75 -4.18
C PHE A 82 20.66 3.89 -5.19
N THR A 83 20.09 3.61 -6.35
CA THR A 83 19.73 4.60 -7.37
C THR A 83 18.29 4.33 -7.81
N ARG A 84 17.43 5.35 -7.67
CA ARG A 84 16.11 5.37 -8.30
C ARG A 84 16.32 5.67 -9.78
N ARG A 85 16.16 4.69 -10.67
CA ARG A 85 16.41 4.83 -12.11
C ARG A 85 15.29 5.61 -12.80
N SER A 86 14.04 5.32 -12.43
CA SER A 86 12.86 6.00 -12.96
C SER A 86 11.68 5.90 -11.98
N GLY A 87 10.58 6.58 -12.29
CA GLY A 87 9.38 6.62 -11.46
C GLY A 87 9.32 7.85 -10.54
N ARG A 88 8.44 7.77 -9.56
CA ARG A 88 8.20 8.71 -8.46
C ARG A 88 7.88 7.86 -7.22
N ASP A 89 7.91 8.45 -6.02
CA ASP A 89 7.66 7.79 -4.72
C ASP A 89 8.88 7.07 -4.09
N SER A 90 8.61 6.34 -3.00
CA SER A 90 9.59 6.06 -1.95
C SER A 90 10.52 4.89 -2.19
N VAL A 91 11.72 5.01 -1.63
CA VAL A 91 12.61 3.89 -1.33
C VAL A 91 12.86 3.88 0.18
N GLY A 92 13.01 2.70 0.79
CA GLY A 92 13.12 2.61 2.23
C GLY A 92 13.64 1.29 2.79
N LEU A 93 13.68 1.23 4.12
CA LEU A 93 14.10 0.09 4.93
C LEU A 93 13.01 -0.32 5.90
N ILE A 94 12.77 -1.63 6.01
CA ILE A 94 12.02 -2.24 7.12
C ILE A 94 13.03 -2.70 8.16
N VAL A 95 12.90 -2.22 9.40
CA VAL A 95 13.77 -2.57 10.51
C VAL A 95 12.99 -3.16 11.68
N VAL A 96 13.69 -3.88 12.56
CA VAL A 96 13.11 -4.53 13.74
C VAL A 96 13.68 -3.92 15.03
N HIS A 97 12.82 -3.53 15.96
CA HIS A 97 13.20 -3.09 17.30
C HIS A 97 12.10 -3.49 18.31
N GLY A 98 12.49 -3.91 19.52
CA GLY A 98 11.54 -4.43 20.51
C GLY A 98 10.66 -5.60 20.02
N GLY A 99 11.14 -6.38 19.04
CA GLY A 99 10.38 -7.47 18.41
C GLY A 99 9.28 -7.02 17.43
N ARG A 100 9.25 -5.73 17.07
CA ARG A 100 8.29 -5.15 16.13
C ARG A 100 8.98 -4.53 14.93
N GLN A 101 8.30 -4.51 13.80
CA GLN A 101 8.79 -3.92 12.55
C GLN A 101 8.31 -2.49 12.37
N VAL A 102 9.11 -1.68 11.70
CA VAL A 102 8.75 -0.32 11.23
C VAL A 102 9.46 -0.03 9.91
N THR A 103 8.85 0.81 9.05
CA THR A 103 9.48 1.26 7.80
C THR A 103 10.04 2.67 7.96
N PHE A 104 11.28 2.90 7.53
CA PHE A 104 11.85 4.21 7.25
C PHE A 104 11.87 4.44 5.74
N GLU A 105 11.21 5.50 5.26
CA GLU A 105 11.12 5.80 3.83
C GLU A 105 11.56 7.23 3.54
N VAL A 106 12.04 7.47 2.32
CA VAL A 106 12.33 8.79 1.75
C VAL A 106 11.58 8.98 0.44
N ASP A 107 11.22 10.22 0.13
CA ASP A 107 10.45 10.63 -1.07
C ASP A 107 9.08 9.94 -1.21
N GLY A 108 8.39 9.78 -0.09
CA GLY A 108 7.09 9.11 -0.03
C GLY A 108 5.95 9.91 -0.65
N TRP A 109 5.07 9.16 -1.30
CA TRP A 109 3.67 9.51 -1.55
C TRP A 109 3.45 10.73 -2.45
N GLY A 110 4.33 10.95 -3.42
CA GLY A 110 4.27 12.06 -4.37
C GLY A 110 4.36 13.44 -3.72
N THR A 111 4.71 13.50 -2.43
CA THR A 111 4.74 14.72 -1.61
C THR A 111 6.12 14.98 -1.00
N HIS A 112 7.12 14.20 -1.41
CA HIS A 112 8.51 14.34 -0.98
C HIS A 112 8.68 14.27 0.55
N LEU A 113 7.88 13.42 1.21
CA LEU A 113 7.98 13.19 2.65
C LEU A 113 9.01 12.10 2.96
N ALA A 114 9.64 12.20 4.13
CA ALA A 114 10.46 11.14 4.70
C ALA A 114 10.18 10.97 6.19
N GLY A 115 10.49 9.79 6.73
CA GLY A 115 10.38 9.51 8.15
C GLY A 115 10.12 8.03 8.45
N PHE A 116 9.88 7.72 9.71
CA PHE A 116 9.43 6.41 10.14
C PHE A 116 7.90 6.33 10.09
N GLN A 117 7.37 5.32 9.42
CA GLN A 117 5.93 5.04 9.38
C GLN A 117 5.45 4.47 10.72
N ASN A 118 4.15 4.60 11.00
CA ASN A 118 3.44 3.89 12.06
C ASN A 118 4.07 3.90 13.47
N ILE A 119 4.69 5.02 13.87
CA ILE A 119 5.14 5.26 15.24
C ILE A 119 3.93 5.59 16.12
N GLY A 120 3.64 4.76 17.11
CA GLY A 120 2.43 4.88 17.94
C GLY A 120 1.15 4.80 17.10
N GLY A 121 1.18 4.04 16.00
CA GLY A 121 0.08 3.96 15.03
C GLY A 121 -0.05 5.15 14.07
N LYS A 122 0.84 6.15 14.16
CA LYS A 122 0.81 7.36 13.32
C LYS A 122 1.82 7.26 12.19
N SER A 123 1.39 7.59 10.96
CA SER A 123 2.29 7.71 9.81
C SER A 123 3.32 8.85 9.98
N PHE A 124 4.37 8.89 9.15
CA PHE A 124 5.29 10.05 9.16
C PHE A 124 4.64 11.36 8.67
N ARG A 125 3.35 11.41 8.34
CA ARG A 125 2.63 12.69 8.18
C ARG A 125 2.28 13.34 9.52
N GLU A 126 2.14 12.52 10.56
CA GLU A 126 1.48 12.87 11.81
C GLU A 126 2.35 12.61 13.04
N ASN A 127 3.47 11.92 12.85
CA ASN A 127 4.45 11.68 13.90
C ASN A 127 5.66 12.64 13.79
N ALA A 128 6.42 12.74 14.88
CA ALA A 128 7.53 13.70 15.02
C ALA A 128 8.72 13.44 14.07
N THR A 129 8.73 12.29 13.39
CA THR A 129 9.80 11.93 12.46
C THR A 129 9.61 12.51 11.06
N ARG A 130 8.45 13.12 10.78
CA ARG A 130 8.13 13.79 9.51
C ARG A 130 9.24 14.71 9.04
N ARG A 131 9.68 14.55 7.80
CA ARG A 131 10.52 15.51 7.08
C ARG A 131 9.93 15.80 5.73
N GLU A 132 9.98 17.07 5.35
CA GLU A 132 9.44 17.58 4.09
C GLU A 132 10.58 17.86 3.10
N ASN A 133 10.22 17.99 1.82
CA ASN A 133 11.13 18.35 0.74
C ASN A 133 12.30 17.36 0.58
N MET A 134 12.07 16.09 0.90
CA MET A 134 13.03 15.00 0.77
C MET A 134 12.84 14.28 -0.57
N SER A 135 12.98 15.01 -1.68
CA SER A 135 12.88 14.44 -3.02
C SER A 135 14.13 13.63 -3.39
N LEU A 136 13.92 12.51 -4.09
CA LEU A 136 14.99 11.78 -4.74
C LEU A 136 15.07 12.19 -6.21
N ASP A 137 16.28 12.45 -6.69
CA ASP A 137 16.55 12.71 -8.10
C ASP A 137 16.81 11.39 -8.82
N ASN A 138 16.07 11.13 -9.90
CA ASN A 138 16.29 9.92 -10.69
C ASN A 138 17.71 9.92 -11.28
N GLY A 139 18.37 8.76 -11.24
CA GLY A 139 19.75 8.58 -11.68
C GLY A 139 20.81 8.99 -10.66
N ARG A 140 20.44 9.69 -9.58
CA ARG A 140 21.38 9.99 -8.48
C ARG A 140 21.53 8.80 -7.54
N ARG A 141 22.75 8.59 -7.05
CA ARG A 141 23.08 7.59 -6.03
C ARG A 141 22.88 8.16 -4.64
N TYR A 142 22.20 7.41 -3.79
CA TYR A 142 21.86 7.76 -2.41
C TYR A 142 22.32 6.67 -1.45
N THR A 143 22.56 7.07 -0.20
CA THR A 143 22.77 6.16 0.91
C THR A 143 21.69 6.35 1.96
N LEU A 144 20.94 5.29 2.27
CA LEU A 144 19.95 5.30 3.33
C LEU A 144 20.40 4.35 4.45
N THR A 145 20.46 4.87 5.67
CA THR A 145 20.93 4.13 6.84
C THR A 145 19.88 4.23 7.95
N VAL A 146 19.63 3.11 8.63
CA VAL A 146 18.88 3.10 9.88
C VAL A 146 19.76 2.56 11.00
N GLU A 147 19.87 3.32 12.07
CA GLU A 147 20.57 2.96 13.30
C GLU A 147 19.53 2.60 14.37
N VAL A 148 19.60 1.37 14.90
CA VAL A 148 18.73 0.88 15.97
C VAL A 148 19.54 0.77 17.26
N ARG A 149 19.09 1.48 18.29
CA ARG A 149 19.68 1.49 19.63
C ARG A 149 18.61 1.12 20.64
N LYS A 150 19.04 0.76 21.84
CA LYS A 150 18.15 0.34 22.93
C LYS A 150 17.04 1.37 23.21
N ASP A 151 17.37 2.65 23.14
CA ASP A 151 16.49 3.77 23.50
C ASP A 151 15.96 4.57 22.29
N ARG A 152 16.46 4.32 21.06
CA ARG A 152 16.12 5.13 19.89
C ARG A 152 16.31 4.42 18.57
N ILE A 153 15.61 4.91 17.55
CA ILE A 153 15.90 4.61 16.14
C ILE A 153 16.18 5.92 15.37
N ARG A 154 17.16 5.88 14.46
CA ARG A 154 17.56 7.03 13.63
C ARG A 154 17.59 6.63 12.16
N GLY A 155 16.98 7.45 11.31
CA GLY A 155 17.00 7.31 9.85
C GLY A 155 17.84 8.42 9.23
N LEU A 156 18.78 8.04 8.38
CA LEU A 156 19.74 8.92 7.73
C LEU A 156 19.61 8.81 6.20
N LEU A 157 19.80 9.94 5.54
CA LEU A 157 19.97 10.04 4.08
C LEU A 157 21.29 10.75 3.81
N ASP A 158 22.17 10.12 3.04
CA ASP A 158 23.54 10.58 2.74
C ASP A 158 24.29 11.02 4.01
N ASP A 159 24.33 10.12 5.00
CA ASP A 159 24.96 10.27 6.33
C ASP A 159 24.41 11.42 7.20
N LYS A 160 23.38 12.12 6.73
CA LYS A 160 22.65 13.13 7.51
C LYS A 160 21.45 12.49 8.18
N ALA A 161 21.40 12.55 9.51
CA ALA A 161 20.19 12.15 10.24
C ALA A 161 19.03 13.08 9.90
N ILE A 162 17.99 12.50 9.31
CA ILE A 162 16.77 13.23 8.96
C ILE A 162 15.63 12.85 9.89
N ALA A 163 15.57 11.63 10.43
CA ALA A 163 14.53 11.20 11.37
C ALA A 163 15.16 10.60 12.63
N VAL A 164 14.67 10.99 13.81
CA VAL A 164 15.10 10.42 15.11
C VAL A 164 13.86 10.28 15.98
N VAL A 165 13.71 9.12 16.62
CA VAL A 165 12.65 8.90 17.61
C VAL A 165 13.20 8.08 18.77
N GLN A 166 12.84 8.51 19.99
CA GLN A 166 13.06 7.75 21.22
C GLN A 166 12.02 6.64 21.29
N SER A 167 12.46 5.40 21.32
CA SER A 167 11.59 4.22 21.25
C SER A 167 12.37 3.00 21.74
N ASP A 168 11.70 2.16 22.53
CA ASP A 168 12.15 0.81 22.92
C ASP A 168 11.58 -0.28 21.98
N GLY A 169 10.85 0.12 20.94
CA GLY A 169 10.18 -0.74 19.98
C GLY A 169 8.70 -1.00 20.27
N SER A 170 8.21 -0.71 21.48
CA SER A 170 6.83 -1.02 21.89
C SER A 170 5.75 -0.17 21.21
N ASP A 171 6.13 0.95 20.62
CA ASP A 171 5.28 1.87 19.87
C ASP A 171 5.30 1.60 18.36
N LEU A 172 6.19 0.73 17.89
CA LEU A 172 6.35 0.45 16.47
C LEU A 172 5.25 -0.49 15.95
N SER A 173 4.85 -0.28 14.71
CA SER A 173 4.12 -1.27 13.92
C SER A 173 4.45 -1.13 12.44
N LEU A 174 4.17 -2.18 11.68
CA LEU A 174 4.36 -2.20 10.23
C LEU A 174 3.01 -1.95 9.56
N SER A 175 3.00 -1.12 8.52
CA SER A 175 1.81 -0.93 7.69
C SER A 175 1.43 -2.24 6.99
N ASP A 176 0.13 -2.49 6.81
CA ASP A 176 -0.38 -3.66 6.09
C ASP A 176 0.15 -3.75 4.65
N LEU A 177 0.54 -2.60 4.06
CA LEU A 177 1.20 -2.52 2.75
C LEU A 177 2.57 -3.21 2.72
N TRP A 178 3.25 -3.25 3.86
CA TRP A 178 4.65 -3.69 3.98
C TRP A 178 4.81 -5.05 4.65
N VAL A 179 3.72 -5.79 4.90
CA VAL A 179 3.73 -7.07 5.65
C VAL A 179 4.80 -8.04 5.14
N MET A 180 5.67 -8.47 6.05
CA MET A 180 6.75 -9.41 5.79
C MET A 180 6.38 -10.82 6.27
N PRO A 181 6.83 -11.90 5.59
CA PRO A 181 6.57 -13.27 6.02
C PRO A 181 7.14 -13.60 7.41
N ASP A 182 8.36 -13.12 7.71
CA ASP A 182 8.99 -13.22 9.02
C ASP A 182 9.09 -11.82 9.65
N LYS A 183 8.44 -11.65 10.81
CA LYS A 183 8.41 -10.39 11.56
C LYS A 183 9.73 -10.03 12.22
N ARG A 184 10.69 -10.96 12.23
CA ARG A 184 12.03 -10.76 12.82
C ARG A 184 13.06 -10.31 11.78
N GLN A 185 12.74 -10.41 10.49
CA GLN A 185 13.66 -10.08 9.42
C GLN A 185 13.62 -8.59 9.07
N LEU A 186 14.76 -8.08 8.63
CA LEU A 186 14.84 -6.77 7.98
C LEU A 186 14.31 -6.86 6.54
N GLY A 187 14.01 -5.72 5.94
CA GLY A 187 13.58 -5.64 4.55
C GLY A 187 14.02 -4.36 3.86
N ILE A 188 13.98 -4.39 2.53
CA ILE A 188 14.10 -3.19 1.68
C ILE A 188 12.78 -2.99 0.94
N VAL A 189 12.42 -1.73 0.68
CA VAL A 189 11.18 -1.38 -0.02
C VAL A 189 11.41 -0.38 -1.14
N ALA A 190 10.60 -0.46 -2.18
CA ALA A 190 10.48 0.53 -3.24
C ALA A 190 9.00 0.65 -3.64
N TRP A 191 8.49 1.87 -3.73
CA TRP A 191 7.12 2.16 -4.16
C TRP A 191 7.16 2.82 -5.53
N ASN A 192 6.54 2.17 -6.52
CA ASN A 192 6.29 2.73 -7.85
C ASN A 192 7.52 3.30 -8.58
N CYS A 193 8.71 2.80 -8.25
CA CYS A 193 9.95 3.25 -8.85
C CYS A 193 10.90 2.11 -9.21
N ASP A 194 11.53 2.21 -10.39
CA ASP A 194 12.60 1.30 -10.80
C ASP A 194 13.83 1.64 -9.97
N THR A 195 14.32 0.67 -9.20
CA THR A 195 15.36 0.91 -8.21
C THR A 195 16.45 -0.14 -8.30
N GLU A 196 17.69 0.34 -8.29
CA GLU A 196 18.88 -0.48 -8.20
C GLU A 196 19.55 -0.29 -6.85
N PHE A 197 19.77 -1.39 -6.14
CA PHE A 197 20.49 -1.46 -4.87
C PHE A 197 21.91 -1.98 -5.13
N HIS A 198 22.89 -1.09 -4.97
CA HIS A 198 24.31 -1.34 -5.22
C HIS A 198 24.98 -2.05 -4.05
N SER A 199 24.56 -1.75 -2.83
CA SER A 199 24.97 -2.46 -1.63
C SER A 199 23.85 -2.52 -0.61
N ILE A 200 23.85 -3.59 0.18
CA ILE A 200 22.97 -3.81 1.32
C ILE A 200 23.85 -4.41 2.40
N GLU A 201 23.96 -3.73 3.53
CA GLU A 201 24.93 -4.06 4.56
C GLU A 201 24.31 -3.94 5.96
N VAL A 202 24.80 -4.76 6.88
CA VAL A 202 24.41 -4.70 8.29
C VAL A 202 25.64 -4.78 9.18
N ARG A 203 25.60 -4.19 10.37
CA ARG A 203 26.64 -4.38 11.39
C ARG A 203 26.03 -4.38 12.79
N SER A 204 26.58 -5.18 13.70
CA SER A 204 26.28 -5.06 15.12
C SER A 204 27.12 -3.94 15.73
N THR A 205 26.58 -3.21 16.71
CA THR A 205 27.38 -2.26 17.49
C THR A 205 28.19 -2.91 18.61
N SER A 206 27.88 -4.17 18.96
CA SER A 206 28.58 -4.94 20.00
C SER A 206 29.94 -5.49 19.57
N GLY A 207 30.24 -5.46 18.26
CA GLY A 207 31.42 -6.08 17.67
C GLY A 207 31.24 -7.56 17.28
N GLU A 208 30.17 -8.23 17.75
CA GLU A 208 29.84 -9.58 17.31
C GLU A 208 29.17 -9.58 15.92
N PRO A 209 29.63 -10.43 14.98
CA PRO A 209 29.00 -10.52 13.66
C PRO A 209 27.54 -10.99 13.75
N ILE A 210 26.66 -10.36 12.97
CA ILE A 210 25.26 -10.78 12.84
C ILE A 210 25.19 -12.02 11.96
N VAL A 211 24.43 -13.03 12.39
CA VAL A 211 24.23 -14.26 11.62
C VAL A 211 23.42 -13.97 10.36
N ILE A 212 23.99 -14.32 9.20
CA ILE A 212 23.34 -14.19 7.89
C ILE A 212 22.96 -15.59 7.41
N ALA A 213 21.68 -15.76 7.05
CA ALA A 213 21.19 -16.99 6.45
C ALA A 213 21.76 -17.14 5.04
N ARG A 214 22.69 -18.08 4.86
CA ARG A 214 23.36 -18.29 3.57
C ARG A 214 22.48 -19.08 2.61
N ASN A 215 22.51 -18.72 1.34
CA ASN A 215 21.95 -19.56 0.29
C ASN A 215 22.94 -20.68 -0.01
N SER A 216 22.66 -21.89 0.48
CA SER A 216 23.44 -23.09 0.13
C SER A 216 23.45 -23.25 -1.40
N THR A 217 24.62 -23.17 -2.03
CA THR A 217 24.81 -23.59 -3.42
C THR A 217 24.47 -25.08 -3.53
N PRO A 218 23.79 -25.55 -4.59
CA PRO A 218 23.63 -26.99 -4.80
C PRO A 218 25.02 -27.64 -4.93
N ALA A 219 25.36 -28.52 -3.99
CA ALA A 219 26.52 -29.39 -4.13
C ALA A 219 26.29 -30.34 -5.32
N GLN A 220 27.33 -30.53 -6.14
CA GLN A 220 27.33 -31.49 -7.24
C GLN A 220 27.01 -32.93 -6.77
N PRO A 221 26.41 -33.76 -7.64
CA PRO A 221 26.03 -35.12 -7.30
C PRO A 221 27.25 -36.06 -7.36
N ASN A 222 27.52 -36.77 -6.26
CA ASN A 222 28.16 -38.09 -6.30
C ASN A 222 27.72 -38.94 -5.10
N ALA A 223 27.39 -40.20 -5.40
CA ALA A 223 26.68 -41.23 -4.63
C ALA A 223 27.54 -41.93 -3.53
N PRO A 224 27.11 -43.03 -2.85
CA PRO A 224 25.79 -43.67 -2.73
C PRO A 224 25.30 -43.88 -1.28
N THR A 225 24.08 -44.38 -1.20
CA THR A 225 23.21 -44.70 -0.05
C THR A 225 23.73 -45.72 0.98
N ARG A 226 23.30 -45.55 2.24
CA ARG A 226 22.93 -46.64 3.19
C ARG A 226 21.99 -46.09 4.30
N PRO A 227 21.26 -46.93 5.07
CA PRO A 227 19.80 -46.85 5.14
C PRO A 227 19.28 -46.28 6.46
N ALA A 228 17.98 -46.01 6.43
CA ALA A 228 17.11 -45.47 7.45
C ALA A 228 17.31 -45.99 8.88
N THR A 229 17.19 -45.07 9.84
CA THR A 229 16.75 -45.33 11.21
C THR A 229 15.68 -44.30 11.62
N THR A 230 14.45 -44.82 11.76
CA THR A 230 13.30 -44.45 12.60
C THR A 230 13.21 -43.06 13.25
N PRO A 231 12.06 -42.35 13.16
CA PRO A 231 11.80 -41.13 13.91
C PRO A 231 11.18 -41.42 15.30
N ALA A 232 11.53 -40.61 16.29
CA ALA A 232 10.91 -40.53 17.62
C ALA A 232 10.36 -39.11 17.86
N PRO A 233 9.39 -38.93 18.77
CA PRO A 233 8.15 -38.19 18.48
C PRO A 233 8.16 -36.71 18.88
N THR A 234 7.24 -35.98 18.26
CA THR A 234 6.85 -34.58 18.53
C THR A 234 6.35 -34.40 19.98
N PRO A 235 6.72 -33.31 20.69
CA PRO A 235 6.04 -32.91 21.91
C PRO A 235 4.70 -32.19 21.62
N PRO A 236 3.75 -32.20 22.58
CA PRO A 236 2.35 -31.88 22.35
C PRO A 236 2.06 -30.38 22.28
N VAL A 237 1.09 -30.06 21.44
CA VAL A 237 0.41 -28.76 21.34
C VAL A 237 -0.29 -28.46 22.68
N SER A 238 -0.02 -27.30 23.27
CA SER A 238 -0.86 -26.73 24.34
C SER A 238 -2.00 -25.88 23.75
N PRO A 239 -3.15 -25.81 24.44
CA PRO A 239 -4.43 -25.55 23.81
C PRO A 239 -4.70 -24.06 23.56
N ALA A 240 -5.47 -23.85 22.50
CA ALA A 240 -6.04 -22.60 22.06
C ALA A 240 -6.84 -21.88 23.15
N ASN A 241 -6.68 -20.56 23.21
CA ASN A 241 -7.67 -19.67 23.81
C ASN A 241 -8.84 -19.54 22.81
N PRO A 242 -10.12 -19.63 23.22
CA PRO A 242 -11.22 -19.68 22.26
C PRO A 242 -11.44 -18.30 21.65
N ALA A 243 -11.09 -18.15 20.37
CA ALA A 243 -11.73 -17.14 19.55
C ALA A 243 -13.22 -17.48 19.52
N ARG A 244 -14.03 -16.55 20.01
CA ARG A 244 -15.49 -16.60 19.94
C ARG A 244 -15.87 -16.69 18.45
N THR A 245 -16.15 -17.90 17.98
CA THR A 245 -16.80 -18.15 16.70
C THR A 245 -18.23 -17.64 16.81
N THR A 246 -18.44 -16.37 16.47
CA THR A 246 -19.74 -15.96 15.96
C THR A 246 -19.84 -16.59 14.57
N THR A 247 -20.59 -17.68 14.45
CA THR A 247 -21.15 -18.08 13.15
C THR A 247 -21.85 -16.84 12.58
N SER A 248 -21.30 -16.24 11.51
CA SER A 248 -21.94 -15.07 10.89
C SER A 248 -23.27 -15.50 10.31
N ASN A 249 -24.35 -14.84 10.71
CA ASN A 249 -25.70 -15.05 10.16
C ASN A 249 -25.82 -14.64 8.67
N ALA A 250 -24.71 -14.24 8.04
CA ALA A 250 -24.58 -13.89 6.64
C ALA A 250 -24.45 -15.09 5.68
N GLN A 251 -24.25 -16.31 6.21
CA GLN A 251 -24.11 -17.50 5.38
C GLN A 251 -25.34 -17.70 4.47
N GLY A 252 -25.13 -17.80 3.16
CA GLY A 252 -26.21 -17.98 2.17
C GLY A 252 -26.80 -16.70 1.60
N LYS A 253 -26.35 -15.51 2.04
CA LYS A 253 -26.69 -14.24 1.37
C LYS A 253 -26.01 -14.14 0.01
N ARG A 254 -26.56 -13.32 -0.88
CA ARG A 254 -26.10 -13.13 -2.26
C ARG A 254 -25.86 -11.65 -2.54
N VAL A 255 -24.67 -11.29 -3.02
CA VAL A 255 -24.32 -9.91 -3.36
C VAL A 255 -23.93 -9.80 -4.81
N LEU A 256 -24.48 -8.80 -5.49
CA LEU A 256 -24.12 -8.43 -6.85
C LEU A 256 -23.04 -7.35 -6.81
N ILE A 257 -21.85 -7.62 -7.36
CA ILE A 257 -20.84 -6.60 -7.59
C ILE A 257 -20.84 -6.23 -9.07
N VAL A 258 -21.06 -4.95 -9.38
CA VAL A 258 -21.00 -4.43 -10.75
C VAL A 258 -19.65 -3.76 -10.97
N ILE A 259 -18.92 -4.21 -11.99
CA ILE A 259 -17.65 -3.64 -12.45
C ILE A 259 -17.76 -3.17 -13.89
N ALA A 260 -17.02 -2.11 -14.24
CA ALA A 260 -16.91 -1.66 -15.62
C ALA A 260 -16.19 -2.70 -16.50
N ASN A 261 -16.67 -2.92 -17.72
CA ASN A 261 -15.96 -3.78 -18.67
C ASN A 261 -14.56 -3.24 -19.06
N TYR A 262 -14.31 -1.95 -18.82
CA TYR A 262 -13.04 -1.29 -19.06
C TYR A 262 -12.77 -0.27 -17.97
N HIS A 263 -11.59 -0.32 -17.35
CA HIS A 263 -11.09 0.58 -16.33
C HIS A 263 -11.91 0.65 -15.03
N PHE A 264 -12.40 -0.50 -14.55
CA PHE A 264 -12.75 -0.63 -13.13
C PHE A 264 -11.48 -0.60 -12.26
N PHE A 265 -11.59 -0.23 -10.98
CA PHE A 265 -10.45 -0.27 -10.06
C PHE A 265 -10.40 -1.63 -9.35
N TYR A 266 -9.31 -2.41 -9.53
CA TYR A 266 -9.29 -3.81 -9.13
C TYR A 266 -9.49 -4.02 -7.63
N ARG A 267 -8.79 -3.31 -6.75
CA ARG A 267 -8.97 -3.45 -5.29
C ARG A 267 -10.39 -3.12 -4.82
N GLU A 268 -11.04 -2.16 -5.46
CA GLU A 268 -12.42 -1.76 -5.16
C GLU A 268 -13.45 -2.83 -5.57
N TYR A 269 -13.03 -3.82 -6.35
CA TYR A 269 -13.76 -5.05 -6.64
C TYR A 269 -13.29 -6.21 -5.75
N GLY A 270 -11.98 -6.45 -5.73
CA GLY A 270 -11.36 -7.64 -5.15
C GLY A 270 -11.41 -7.67 -3.63
N ASP A 271 -11.13 -6.54 -2.97
CA ASP A 271 -11.12 -6.47 -1.51
C ASP A 271 -12.54 -6.68 -0.93
N PRO A 272 -13.61 -6.00 -1.41
CA PRO A 272 -14.97 -6.29 -0.97
C PRO A 272 -15.39 -7.74 -1.25
N LYS A 273 -15.13 -8.25 -2.47
CA LYS A 273 -15.47 -9.63 -2.83
C LYS A 273 -14.85 -10.63 -1.85
N GLN A 274 -13.58 -10.44 -1.51
CA GLN A 274 -12.87 -11.34 -0.61
C GLN A 274 -13.47 -11.34 0.81
N GLU A 275 -13.85 -10.18 1.35
CA GLU A 275 -14.48 -10.11 2.68
C GLU A 275 -15.88 -10.72 2.68
N LEU A 276 -16.66 -10.53 1.61
CA LEU A 276 -17.98 -11.15 1.43
C LEU A 276 -17.87 -12.69 1.39
N GLU A 277 -16.98 -13.22 0.56
CA GLU A 277 -16.78 -14.67 0.42
C GLU A 277 -16.27 -15.32 1.71
N ARG A 278 -15.37 -14.63 2.45
CA ARG A 278 -14.92 -15.07 3.79
C ARG A 278 -16.08 -15.21 4.78
N ALA A 279 -17.13 -14.40 4.64
CA ALA A 279 -18.31 -14.44 5.49
C ALA A 279 -19.37 -15.45 5.02
N GLY A 280 -19.10 -16.23 3.96
CA GLY A 280 -20.03 -17.21 3.39
C GLY A 280 -21.12 -16.58 2.50
N ILE A 281 -20.92 -15.35 2.03
CA ILE A 281 -21.79 -14.66 1.09
C ILE A 281 -21.39 -15.03 -0.34
N GLN A 282 -22.37 -15.42 -1.16
CA GLN A 282 -22.15 -15.68 -2.58
C GLN A 282 -22.06 -14.36 -3.34
N VAL A 283 -21.05 -14.23 -4.19
CA VAL A 283 -20.84 -13.03 -5.01
C VAL A 283 -21.05 -13.36 -6.48
N THR A 284 -21.90 -12.58 -7.16
CA THR A 284 -22.01 -12.58 -8.63
C THR A 284 -21.41 -11.29 -9.18
N VAL A 285 -20.60 -11.38 -10.22
CA VAL A 285 -19.98 -10.24 -10.88
C VAL A 285 -20.77 -9.89 -12.15
N ALA A 286 -21.35 -8.69 -12.16
CA ALA A 286 -22.01 -8.13 -13.34
C ALA A 286 -21.18 -7.03 -14.00
N ALA A 287 -21.43 -6.82 -15.29
CA ALA A 287 -20.88 -5.70 -16.04
C ALA A 287 -21.86 -5.24 -17.13
N GLY A 288 -21.51 -4.21 -17.90
CA GLY A 288 -22.39 -3.68 -18.95
C GLY A 288 -22.75 -4.76 -19.98
N ARG A 289 -21.76 -5.58 -20.35
CA ARG A 289 -21.92 -6.82 -21.10
C ARG A 289 -21.31 -7.99 -20.31
N LYS A 290 -21.85 -9.19 -20.52
CA LYS A 290 -21.20 -10.43 -20.10
C LYS A 290 -19.95 -10.64 -20.96
N GLY A 291 -18.78 -10.56 -20.35
CA GLY A 291 -17.52 -10.57 -21.07
C GLY A 291 -16.35 -10.17 -20.18
N LEU A 292 -15.16 -10.15 -20.78
CA LEU A 292 -13.95 -9.75 -20.08
C LEU A 292 -14.02 -8.28 -19.65
N CYS A 293 -13.78 -8.05 -18.37
CA CYS A 293 -13.59 -6.75 -17.75
C CYS A 293 -12.11 -6.52 -17.51
N ARG A 294 -11.59 -5.37 -17.98
CA ARG A 294 -10.18 -5.01 -17.82
C ARG A 294 -10.03 -3.90 -16.78
N PRO A 295 -9.22 -4.06 -15.73
CA PRO A 295 -9.06 -3.03 -14.71
C PRO A 295 -8.19 -1.88 -15.21
N HIS A 296 -8.20 -0.77 -14.46
CA HIS A 296 -7.27 0.33 -14.66
C HIS A 296 -5.83 -0.10 -14.27
N GLY A 297 -4.83 0.45 -14.97
CA GLY A 297 -3.42 0.30 -14.59
C GLY A 297 -3.16 0.74 -13.14
N GLY A 298 -2.41 -0.04 -12.36
CA GLY A 298 -2.05 0.35 -10.98
C GLY A 298 -3.22 0.38 -9.99
N SER A 299 -4.28 -0.36 -10.25
CA SER A 299 -5.46 -0.47 -9.38
C SER A 299 -5.41 -1.66 -8.41
N GLY A 300 -4.23 -2.28 -8.28
CA GLY A 300 -3.95 -3.47 -7.45
C GLY A 300 -4.32 -4.80 -8.11
N GLN A 301 -4.37 -4.83 -9.45
CA GLN A 301 -4.71 -6.00 -10.27
C GLN A 301 -3.67 -7.12 -10.30
N GLY A 302 -2.50 -6.93 -9.70
CA GLY A 302 -1.42 -7.91 -9.75
C GLY A 302 -0.83 -8.13 -11.15
N PRO A 303 0.13 -9.07 -11.28
CA PRO A 303 0.88 -9.31 -12.52
C PRO A 303 0.10 -10.07 -13.61
N ASP A 304 -1.01 -10.73 -13.27
CA ASP A 304 -1.91 -11.38 -14.24
C ASP A 304 -2.84 -10.36 -14.95
N GLY A 305 -2.70 -9.07 -14.60
CA GLY A 305 -3.48 -7.97 -15.13
C GLY A 305 -4.88 -7.88 -14.53
N GLY A 306 -5.25 -8.76 -13.60
CA GLY A 306 -6.53 -8.80 -12.88
C GLY A 306 -7.76 -8.64 -13.77
N ASN A 307 -7.71 -9.21 -14.97
CA ASN A 307 -8.88 -9.26 -15.82
C ASN A 307 -9.94 -10.15 -15.17
N VAL A 308 -11.19 -9.69 -15.15
CA VAL A 308 -12.30 -10.39 -14.51
C VAL A 308 -13.31 -10.75 -15.58
N GLN A 309 -13.70 -12.02 -15.65
CA GLN A 309 -14.81 -12.42 -16.50
C GLN A 309 -16.12 -12.10 -15.77
N ALA A 310 -16.97 -11.24 -16.34
CA ALA A 310 -18.30 -11.01 -15.78
C ALA A 310 -19.17 -12.27 -15.95
N ASP A 311 -19.88 -12.63 -14.89
CA ASP A 311 -20.78 -13.78 -14.83
C ASP A 311 -22.07 -13.50 -15.61
N ILE A 312 -22.52 -12.24 -15.57
CA ILE A 312 -23.81 -11.79 -16.10
C ILE A 312 -23.73 -10.36 -16.68
N ALA A 313 -24.54 -10.07 -17.69
CA ALA A 313 -24.71 -8.71 -18.19
C ALA A 313 -25.73 -7.96 -17.31
N LEU A 314 -25.60 -6.64 -17.18
CA LEU A 314 -26.56 -5.81 -16.45
C LEU A 314 -27.99 -5.97 -16.96
N SER A 315 -28.19 -6.22 -18.26
CA SER A 315 -29.50 -6.51 -18.87
C SER A 315 -30.19 -7.74 -18.29
N ASP A 316 -29.41 -8.71 -17.81
CA ASP A 316 -29.93 -10.01 -17.38
C ASP A 316 -30.07 -10.08 -15.84
N VAL A 317 -29.62 -9.05 -15.13
CA VAL A 317 -29.71 -8.96 -13.67
C VAL A 317 -31.16 -8.79 -13.24
N LYS A 318 -31.58 -9.62 -12.27
CA LYS A 318 -32.83 -9.48 -11.53
C LYS A 318 -32.51 -9.21 -10.07
N ALA A 319 -32.98 -8.10 -9.51
CA ALA A 319 -32.65 -7.78 -8.12
C ALA A 319 -33.15 -8.82 -7.10
N THR A 320 -34.19 -9.60 -7.44
CA THR A 320 -34.73 -10.70 -6.60
C THR A 320 -33.69 -11.77 -6.26
N ASP A 321 -32.63 -11.90 -7.06
CA ASP A 321 -31.60 -12.90 -6.90
C ASP A 321 -30.49 -12.48 -5.93
N TYR A 322 -30.57 -11.28 -5.36
CA TYR A 322 -29.52 -10.70 -4.52
C TYR A 322 -30.12 -9.98 -3.30
N ASP A 323 -29.32 -9.86 -2.25
CA ASP A 323 -29.63 -9.13 -1.02
C ASP A 323 -29.01 -7.72 -1.00
N ALA A 324 -27.90 -7.52 -1.72
CA ALA A 324 -27.27 -6.21 -1.90
C ALA A 324 -26.59 -6.06 -3.27
N LEU A 325 -26.45 -4.80 -3.68
CA LEU A 325 -25.75 -4.35 -4.88
C LEU A 325 -24.54 -3.50 -4.48
N LEU A 326 -23.39 -3.70 -5.12
CA LEU A 326 -22.21 -2.84 -5.02
C LEU A 326 -21.74 -2.41 -6.41
N PHE A 327 -21.71 -1.11 -6.68
CA PHE A 327 -20.94 -0.56 -7.80
C PHE A 327 -19.50 -0.30 -7.38
N SER A 328 -18.57 -1.06 -7.95
CA SER A 328 -17.13 -0.78 -7.82
C SER A 328 -16.77 0.51 -8.58
N GLY A 329 -15.75 1.21 -8.11
CA GLY A 329 -15.26 2.41 -8.77
C GLY A 329 -14.22 2.14 -9.85
N GLY A 330 -13.25 3.03 -9.95
CA GLY A 330 -12.47 3.29 -11.17
C GLY A 330 -13.24 4.15 -12.17
N TRP A 331 -12.52 4.88 -13.02
CA TRP A 331 -13.13 5.80 -13.99
C TRP A 331 -14.07 5.12 -15.00
N GLY A 332 -13.88 3.81 -15.24
CA GLY A 332 -14.77 3.02 -16.08
C GLY A 332 -16.22 2.97 -15.60
N SER A 333 -16.47 3.12 -14.29
CA SER A 333 -17.83 3.11 -13.73
C SER A 333 -18.68 4.26 -14.28
N SER A 334 -18.06 5.32 -14.81
CA SER A 334 -18.73 6.42 -15.49
C SER A 334 -19.61 5.98 -16.68
N ALA A 335 -19.32 4.82 -17.28
CA ALA A 335 -20.14 4.23 -18.34
C ALA A 335 -21.58 3.90 -17.90
N TYR A 336 -21.84 3.85 -16.58
CA TYR A 336 -23.15 3.55 -15.99
C TYR A 336 -23.95 4.78 -15.56
N GLN A 337 -23.40 5.99 -15.72
CA GLN A 337 -24.07 7.22 -15.27
C GLN A 337 -25.27 7.57 -16.19
N PHE A 338 -26.48 7.27 -15.71
CA PHE A 338 -27.71 7.34 -16.51
C PHE A 338 -28.09 8.75 -16.94
N ALA A 339 -28.20 9.69 -16.00
CA ALA A 339 -28.66 11.06 -16.27
C ALA A 339 -27.51 12.07 -16.40
N PHE A 340 -26.25 11.62 -16.55
CA PHE A 340 -25.12 12.52 -16.75
C PHE A 340 -25.17 13.10 -18.17
N ASN A 341 -25.31 14.43 -18.25
CA ASN A 341 -25.41 15.17 -19.52
C ASN A 341 -24.05 15.66 -20.05
N GLY A 342 -22.96 15.29 -19.39
CA GLY A 342 -21.60 15.58 -19.85
C GLY A 342 -21.06 14.52 -20.81
N ARG A 343 -19.77 14.63 -21.11
CA ARG A 343 -19.06 13.68 -21.98
C ARG A 343 -17.62 13.50 -21.53
N TYR A 344 -17.15 12.28 -21.39
CA TYR A 344 -15.76 11.98 -21.05
C TYR A 344 -14.87 11.96 -22.29
N ASN A 345 -13.60 12.34 -22.13
CA ASN A 345 -12.60 12.30 -23.19
C ASN A 345 -12.34 10.85 -23.65
N GLU A 346 -12.28 9.92 -22.70
CA GLU A 346 -12.23 8.49 -22.99
C GLU A 346 -13.60 8.01 -23.46
N ALA A 347 -13.66 7.51 -24.70
CA ALA A 347 -14.90 7.11 -25.36
C ALA A 347 -15.62 6.00 -24.58
N ALA A 348 -14.88 5.03 -24.05
CA ALA A 348 -15.44 3.90 -23.30
C ALA A 348 -16.21 4.32 -22.04
N TYR A 349 -15.85 5.44 -21.42
CA TYR A 349 -16.51 5.94 -20.21
C TYR A 349 -17.87 6.60 -20.47
N ASN A 350 -18.18 6.90 -21.73
CA ASN A 350 -19.45 7.50 -22.08
C ASN A 350 -20.60 6.50 -22.08
N GLY A 351 -20.30 5.20 -22.15
CA GLY A 351 -21.28 4.11 -22.10
C GLY A 351 -22.31 4.11 -23.24
N GLU A 352 -22.87 2.94 -23.52
CA GLU A 352 -24.04 2.86 -24.39
C GLU A 352 -25.30 3.26 -23.63
N ARG A 353 -26.24 3.93 -24.30
CA ARG A 353 -27.51 4.34 -23.68
C ARG A 353 -28.28 3.15 -23.09
N ALA A 354 -28.27 2.00 -23.77
CA ALA A 354 -28.91 0.78 -23.26
C ALA A 354 -28.29 0.34 -21.93
N VAL A 355 -26.96 0.27 -21.85
CA VAL A 355 -26.23 -0.11 -20.62
C VAL A 355 -26.53 0.85 -19.46
N LYS A 356 -26.59 2.15 -19.74
CA LYS A 356 -26.99 3.17 -18.74
C LYS A 356 -28.42 2.98 -18.25
N THR A 357 -29.34 2.68 -19.16
CA THR A 357 -30.74 2.36 -18.82
C THR A 357 -30.82 1.14 -17.92
N GLU A 358 -30.07 0.07 -18.23
CA GLU A 358 -30.03 -1.14 -17.41
C GLU A 358 -29.41 -0.91 -16.04
N ALA A 359 -28.32 -0.13 -15.95
CA ALA A 359 -27.77 0.26 -14.64
C ALA A 359 -28.81 1.00 -13.79
N ASN A 360 -29.56 1.93 -14.40
CA ASN A 360 -30.63 2.66 -13.70
C ASN A 360 -31.79 1.73 -13.29
N ARG A 361 -32.21 0.80 -14.16
CA ARG A 361 -33.24 -0.20 -13.87
C ARG A 361 -32.84 -1.04 -12.66
N VAL A 362 -31.64 -1.62 -12.68
CA VAL A 362 -31.13 -2.45 -11.58
C VAL A 362 -31.13 -1.67 -10.26
N ILE A 363 -30.65 -0.43 -10.25
CA ILE A 363 -30.71 0.41 -9.04
C ILE A 363 -32.15 0.61 -8.55
N ASN A 364 -33.10 0.89 -9.46
CA ASN A 364 -34.51 1.05 -9.11
C ASN A 364 -35.10 -0.23 -8.52
N GLU A 365 -34.78 -1.40 -9.06
CA GLU A 365 -35.26 -2.69 -8.53
C GLU A 365 -34.72 -3.01 -7.14
N PHE A 366 -33.44 -2.73 -6.87
CA PHE A 366 -32.89 -2.92 -5.52
C PHE A 366 -33.54 -1.96 -4.53
N VAL A 367 -33.74 -0.68 -4.90
CA VAL A 367 -34.39 0.30 -4.03
C VAL A 367 -35.86 -0.06 -3.79
N SER A 368 -36.61 -0.47 -4.81
CA SER A 368 -38.03 -0.81 -4.67
C SER A 368 -38.27 -2.08 -3.83
N GLN A 369 -37.24 -2.95 -3.74
CA GLN A 369 -37.25 -4.15 -2.91
C GLN A 369 -36.64 -3.93 -1.51
N ASP A 370 -36.38 -2.68 -1.11
CA ASP A 370 -35.78 -2.31 0.18
C ASP A 370 -34.42 -2.97 0.47
N LYS A 371 -33.61 -3.13 -0.59
CA LYS A 371 -32.29 -3.78 -0.52
C LYS A 371 -31.16 -2.76 -0.40
N TYR A 372 -30.01 -3.22 0.09
CA TYR A 372 -28.82 -2.39 0.19
C TYR A 372 -28.27 -2.05 -1.19
N VAL A 373 -28.03 -0.76 -1.43
CA VAL A 373 -27.39 -0.24 -2.65
C VAL A 373 -26.11 0.47 -2.25
N CYS A 374 -24.99 -0.09 -2.68
CA CYS A 374 -23.66 0.29 -2.25
C CYS A 374 -22.85 0.84 -3.43
N ALA A 375 -21.93 1.76 -3.16
CA ALA A 375 -21.02 2.28 -4.17
C ALA A 375 -19.68 2.71 -3.57
N LEU A 376 -18.58 2.46 -4.27
CA LEU A 376 -17.23 2.73 -3.78
C LEU A 376 -16.48 3.65 -4.75
N CYS A 377 -15.77 4.66 -4.23
CA CYS A 377 -14.95 5.57 -5.02
C CYS A 377 -15.76 6.25 -6.14
N ASN A 378 -15.27 6.24 -7.39
CA ASN A 378 -15.99 6.77 -8.54
C ASN A 378 -17.30 6.01 -8.82
N GLY A 379 -17.50 4.81 -8.26
CA GLY A 379 -18.79 4.11 -8.29
C GLY A 379 -19.93 4.93 -7.67
N VAL A 380 -19.64 5.81 -6.70
CA VAL A 380 -20.63 6.72 -6.10
C VAL A 380 -21.27 7.64 -7.14
N SER A 381 -20.53 7.98 -8.21
CA SER A 381 -21.06 8.78 -9.32
C SER A 381 -22.20 8.07 -10.07
N VAL A 382 -22.21 6.74 -10.09
CA VAL A 382 -23.29 5.95 -10.72
C VAL A 382 -24.59 6.19 -9.99
N LEU A 383 -24.57 6.12 -8.66
CA LEU A 383 -25.74 6.41 -7.83
C LEU A 383 -26.13 7.89 -7.92
N ALA A 384 -25.16 8.81 -7.96
CA ALA A 384 -25.45 10.23 -8.13
C ALA A 384 -26.29 10.51 -9.38
N TRP A 385 -25.97 9.86 -10.51
CA TRP A 385 -26.66 10.04 -11.79
C TRP A 385 -27.80 9.04 -12.06
N ALA A 386 -28.07 8.12 -11.14
CA ALA A 386 -29.27 7.30 -11.19
C ALA A 386 -30.53 8.16 -10.93
N ARG A 387 -31.67 7.70 -11.42
CA ARG A 387 -32.99 8.32 -11.23
C ARG A 387 -33.96 7.27 -10.72
N VAL A 388 -34.27 7.37 -9.43
CA VAL A 388 -35.33 6.64 -8.76
C VAL A 388 -36.48 7.62 -8.53
N ASN A 389 -37.64 7.35 -9.14
CA ASN A 389 -38.78 8.29 -9.16
C ASN A 389 -38.36 9.72 -9.59
N GLY A 390 -37.49 9.80 -10.61
CA GLY A 390 -37.01 11.07 -11.17
C GLY A 390 -35.95 11.81 -10.34
N LYS A 391 -35.54 11.29 -9.18
CA LYS A 391 -34.52 11.92 -8.31
C LYS A 391 -33.31 11.03 -8.13
N SER A 392 -32.17 11.64 -7.81
CA SER A 392 -31.00 10.86 -7.37
C SER A 392 -31.32 10.10 -6.09
N PRO A 393 -30.96 8.81 -5.97
CA PRO A 393 -31.05 8.09 -4.70
C PRO A 393 -30.13 8.68 -3.61
N LEU A 394 -29.17 9.54 -3.98
CA LEU A 394 -28.29 10.23 -3.03
C LEU A 394 -28.85 11.59 -2.56
N ALA A 395 -29.94 12.09 -3.14
CA ALA A 395 -30.49 13.40 -2.78
C ALA A 395 -30.91 13.43 -1.30
N GLY A 396 -30.30 14.35 -0.53
CA GLY A 396 -30.52 14.48 0.91
C GLY A 396 -29.86 13.40 1.77
N LYS A 397 -29.10 12.47 1.16
CA LYS A 397 -28.37 11.42 1.88
C LYS A 397 -26.97 11.88 2.25
N ARG A 398 -26.50 11.44 3.41
CA ARG A 398 -25.09 11.56 3.77
C ARG A 398 -24.31 10.50 2.99
N VAL A 399 -23.23 10.91 2.34
CA VAL A 399 -22.34 9.98 1.62
C VAL A 399 -20.87 10.39 1.75
N CYS A 400 -19.95 9.46 1.53
CA CYS A 400 -18.54 9.74 1.33
C CYS A 400 -18.16 9.43 -0.13
N ALA A 401 -17.16 10.15 -0.63
CA ALA A 401 -16.65 10.04 -1.99
C ALA A 401 -15.26 10.70 -2.05
N PRO A 402 -14.37 10.26 -2.95
CA PRO A 402 -12.97 10.63 -2.88
C PRO A 402 -12.74 12.06 -3.37
N VAL A 403 -11.84 12.79 -2.72
CA VAL A 403 -11.36 14.09 -3.21
C VAL A 403 -10.54 14.00 -4.50
N ARG A 404 -10.22 12.78 -4.95
CA ARG A 404 -9.51 12.50 -6.20
C ARG A 404 -10.29 12.97 -7.42
N GLU A 405 -9.57 13.17 -8.52
CA GLU A 405 -10.14 13.59 -9.79
C GLU A 405 -11.05 12.51 -10.41
N ALA A 406 -12.21 12.94 -10.89
CA ALA A 406 -13.02 12.19 -11.82
C ALA A 406 -12.34 12.13 -13.20
N ALA A 407 -12.91 11.37 -14.13
CA ALA A 407 -12.39 11.31 -15.50
C ALA A 407 -12.54 12.67 -16.20
N ALA A 408 -11.49 13.10 -16.92
CA ALA A 408 -11.53 14.35 -17.68
C ALA A 408 -12.61 14.33 -18.78
N GLY A 409 -13.27 15.46 -19.00
CA GLY A 409 -14.37 15.56 -19.95
C GLY A 409 -15.03 16.93 -19.99
N LEU A 410 -16.21 16.98 -20.61
CA LEU A 410 -17.12 18.11 -20.61
C LEU A 410 -18.10 17.97 -19.45
N TYR A 411 -18.00 18.91 -18.52
CA TYR A 411 -18.90 19.06 -17.37
C TYR A 411 -19.65 20.38 -17.55
N ASN A 412 -20.98 20.33 -17.59
CA ASN A 412 -21.81 21.51 -17.87
C ASN A 412 -21.37 22.26 -19.16
N GLY A 413 -20.99 21.50 -20.19
CA GLY A 413 -20.55 22.03 -21.48
C GLY A 413 -19.12 22.59 -21.51
N ARG A 414 -18.34 22.48 -20.42
CA ARG A 414 -16.97 23.01 -20.33
C ARG A 414 -15.95 21.90 -20.06
N PRO A 415 -14.76 21.94 -20.68
CA PRO A 415 -13.67 21.03 -20.32
C PRO A 415 -13.30 21.18 -18.84
N ALA A 416 -13.29 20.07 -18.11
CA ALA A 416 -12.93 20.02 -16.70
C ALA A 416 -12.52 18.59 -16.28
N GLN A 417 -11.95 18.50 -15.08
CA GLN A 417 -11.66 17.26 -14.39
C GLN A 417 -11.89 17.47 -12.89
N PRO A 418 -13.17 17.63 -12.45
CA PRO A 418 -13.47 17.94 -11.07
C PRO A 418 -13.16 16.76 -10.16
N SER A 419 -13.22 16.98 -8.84
CA SER A 419 -13.23 15.88 -7.88
C SER A 419 -14.41 14.93 -8.14
N CYS A 420 -14.25 13.64 -7.86
CA CYS A 420 -15.35 12.65 -7.87
C CYS A 420 -16.54 13.08 -7.00
N ARG A 421 -16.28 13.90 -5.98
CA ARG A 421 -17.28 14.52 -5.08
C ARG A 421 -18.26 15.45 -5.78
N TRP A 422 -17.85 16.03 -6.92
CA TRP A 422 -18.72 16.91 -7.70
C TRP A 422 -20.01 16.20 -8.14
N HIS A 423 -19.94 14.93 -8.54
CA HIS A 423 -21.12 14.20 -9.01
C HIS A 423 -22.24 14.10 -7.96
N PRO A 424 -22.00 13.56 -6.75
CA PRO A 424 -23.00 13.51 -5.69
C PRO A 424 -23.43 14.91 -5.21
N GLU A 425 -22.52 15.90 -5.14
CA GLU A 425 -22.86 17.28 -4.78
C GLU A 425 -23.85 17.91 -5.76
N GLN A 426 -23.63 17.76 -7.07
CA GLN A 426 -24.57 18.24 -8.09
C GLN A 426 -25.96 17.59 -8.02
N ASN A 427 -26.06 16.43 -7.37
CA ASN A 427 -27.30 15.68 -7.23
C ASN A 427 -27.85 15.73 -5.79
N GLY A 428 -27.40 16.70 -4.98
CA GLY A 428 -27.99 17.03 -3.68
C GLY A 428 -27.59 16.12 -2.54
N ALA A 429 -26.51 15.35 -2.66
CA ALA A 429 -25.97 14.58 -1.55
C ALA A 429 -25.24 15.49 -0.54
N ILE A 430 -25.20 15.06 0.72
CA ILE A 430 -24.49 15.74 1.80
C ILE A 430 -23.17 14.99 2.01
N LEU A 431 -22.05 15.56 1.55
CA LEU A 431 -20.79 14.87 1.69
C LEU A 431 -20.16 15.03 3.07
N SER A 432 -19.68 13.91 3.63
CA SER A 432 -18.77 13.96 4.76
C SER A 432 -17.46 14.65 4.37
N PRO A 433 -16.77 15.34 5.29
CA PRO A 433 -15.37 15.69 5.07
C PRO A 433 -14.56 14.45 4.65
N ALA A 434 -13.60 14.62 3.75
CA ALA A 434 -12.73 13.52 3.33
C ALA A 434 -11.90 12.99 4.51
N GLY A 435 -11.70 11.67 4.62
CA GLY A 435 -10.89 11.13 5.72
C GLY A 435 -11.52 11.24 7.11
N SER A 436 -12.85 11.37 7.19
CA SER A 436 -13.54 11.72 8.45
C SER A 436 -14.56 10.70 8.93
N ILE A 437 -14.78 9.62 8.19
CA ILE A 437 -15.72 8.57 8.56
C ILE A 437 -14.95 7.47 9.30
N GLY A 438 -15.40 7.16 10.51
CA GLY A 438 -14.69 6.23 11.38
C GLY A 438 -13.60 6.93 12.18
N GLN A 439 -12.39 6.39 12.18
CA GLN A 439 -11.24 6.90 12.91
C GLN A 439 -10.64 8.12 12.19
N PRO A 440 -10.59 9.29 12.84
CA PRO A 440 -10.00 10.47 12.21
C PRO A 440 -8.55 10.23 11.78
N GLY A 441 -8.22 10.48 10.50
CA GLY A 441 -6.85 10.38 9.98
C GLY A 441 -6.53 9.10 9.19
N THR A 442 -7.47 8.17 9.05
CA THR A 442 -7.36 6.99 8.16
C THR A 442 -8.45 7.02 7.10
N ALA A 443 -8.09 6.69 5.86
CA ALA A 443 -9.07 6.47 4.79
C ALA A 443 -9.56 5.01 4.72
N ALA A 444 -8.98 4.10 5.51
CA ALA A 444 -9.25 2.68 5.44
C ALA A 444 -10.65 2.29 5.93
N ASP A 445 -11.27 3.14 6.75
CA ASP A 445 -12.58 2.91 7.33
C ASP A 445 -13.62 3.97 6.91
N ASP A 446 -13.32 4.72 5.85
CA ASP A 446 -14.20 5.75 5.29
C ASP A 446 -15.39 5.16 4.53
N VAL A 447 -16.24 4.41 5.24
CA VAL A 447 -17.45 3.78 4.72
C VAL A 447 -18.65 4.30 5.50
N LEU A 448 -19.49 5.08 4.81
CA LEU A 448 -20.66 5.72 5.37
C LEU A 448 -21.92 4.90 5.07
N VAL A 449 -22.68 4.59 6.13
CA VAL A 449 -24.01 3.96 6.03
C VAL A 449 -25.09 5.00 6.35
N ASP A 450 -25.99 5.25 5.40
CA ASP A 450 -27.20 6.08 5.56
C ASP A 450 -28.43 5.25 5.11
N GLY A 451 -29.07 4.60 6.08
CA GLY A 451 -30.15 3.65 5.81
C GLY A 451 -29.67 2.46 4.98
N LYS A 452 -30.26 2.27 3.79
CA LYS A 452 -29.89 1.22 2.83
C LYS A 452 -28.87 1.67 1.78
N ILE A 453 -28.39 2.91 1.85
CA ILE A 453 -27.31 3.42 1.01
C ILE A 453 -25.99 3.30 1.77
N ILE A 454 -25.00 2.67 1.13
CA ILE A 454 -23.64 2.53 1.67
C ILE A 454 -22.65 3.08 0.67
N THR A 455 -21.86 4.07 1.06
CA THR A 455 -20.81 4.62 0.20
C THR A 455 -19.45 4.44 0.85
N GLY A 456 -18.43 4.15 0.05
CA GLY A 456 -17.03 4.13 0.48
C GLY A 456 -16.21 5.15 -0.29
N GLU A 457 -15.23 5.75 0.37
CA GLU A 457 -14.50 6.89 -0.16
C GLU A 457 -13.54 6.50 -1.30
N ASP A 458 -12.63 5.54 -1.11
CA ASP A 458 -11.63 5.16 -2.11
C ASP A 458 -11.04 3.75 -1.88
N ASP A 459 -10.00 3.39 -2.63
CA ASP A 459 -9.38 2.07 -2.56
C ASP A 459 -8.80 1.68 -1.17
N PRO A 460 -8.24 2.58 -0.32
CA PRO A 460 -8.05 2.31 1.10
C PRO A 460 -9.28 1.72 1.80
N SER A 461 -10.47 2.29 1.56
CA SER A 461 -11.72 1.87 2.21
C SER A 461 -12.32 0.58 1.62
N ALA A 462 -11.75 0.02 0.56
CA ALA A 462 -12.34 -1.10 -0.18
C ALA A 462 -12.57 -2.36 0.67
N ARG A 463 -11.62 -2.70 1.54
CA ARG A 463 -11.79 -3.83 2.46
C ARG A 463 -12.89 -3.57 3.48
N GLU A 464 -12.94 -2.38 4.05
CA GLU A 464 -13.99 -2.02 5.01
C GLU A 464 -15.37 -2.00 4.34
N MET A 465 -15.48 -1.62 3.07
CA MET A 465 -16.74 -1.68 2.32
C MET A 465 -17.32 -3.10 2.35
N GLY A 466 -16.49 -4.12 2.08
CA GLY A 466 -16.89 -5.52 2.19
C GLY A 466 -17.36 -5.89 3.61
N ARG A 467 -16.61 -5.49 4.63
CA ARG A 467 -16.95 -5.75 6.04
C ARG A 467 -18.26 -5.10 6.46
N ARG A 468 -18.53 -3.87 6.02
CA ARG A 468 -19.79 -3.19 6.31
C ARG A 468 -20.98 -3.83 5.61
N ILE A 469 -20.81 -4.32 4.38
CA ILE A 469 -21.87 -5.10 3.71
C ILE A 469 -22.14 -6.39 4.47
N VAL A 470 -21.10 -7.11 4.92
CA VAL A 470 -21.27 -8.30 5.78
C VAL A 470 -22.01 -7.94 7.07
N GLU A 471 -21.62 -6.84 7.74
CA GLU A 471 -22.21 -6.40 8.99
C GLU A 471 -23.72 -6.15 8.84
N VAL A 472 -24.14 -5.42 7.79
CA VAL A 472 -25.56 -5.08 7.59
C VAL A 472 -26.40 -6.26 7.12
N LEU A 473 -25.81 -7.24 6.43
CA LEU A 473 -26.51 -8.46 5.98
C LEU A 473 -26.56 -9.57 7.03
N SER A 474 -25.77 -9.44 8.10
CA SER A 474 -25.76 -10.36 9.25
C SER A 474 -26.76 -9.99 10.35
N LYS A 475 -27.37 -8.81 10.26
CA LYS A 475 -28.44 -8.35 11.15
C LYS A 475 -29.76 -8.91 10.65
#